data_AF-A0A1H2TNC4-F1
#
_entry.id   AF-A0A1H2TNC4-F1
#
_cell.length_a   1.000
_cell.length_b   1.000
_cell.length_c   1.000
_cell.angle_alpha   90.00
_cell.angle_beta   90.00
_cell.angle_gamma   90.00
#
_symmetry.space_group_name_H-M   'P 1'
#
loop_
_entity.id
_entity.type
_entity.pdbx_description
1 polymer ?
#
loop_
_entity_poly.entity_id
_entity_poly.type
_entity_poly.pdbx_seq_one_letter_code
_entity_poly.pdbx_strand_id
1 'polypeptide(L)'
;MDVENSSIRFGLKGINGVNTDIANAIIENRPYSSFKDVILKLYESKIIKTSQMIKLIKSGCFNCFGNKEDIMKRFIREYIFSPISSLTLSQFNNCIDFRIIPEELILAQQTVFFKKYVLKDSNCVEKVINKGRRIPKKGYHDRIFVLDQNSQRFFKKHFDDSCVTGVKGEYYTISEKLFIKETDKLIQPLKDWFASDATLKLYNDKIFTKLYIEKVKMPKNHWSVETINFYDGEHELAHSNPKDYGVVDFNSLPEEPEPYEFYTRYIDGEAKKMPKFKISRIFGTIIATDKNHRIVSLLTPTGLVNVKLNKGHYAFYSKRISAYNPETGKSEILENSWLTRGNLLLVAGIRRGDIFQPLIYKDTIYKHTLSLITKIKPDGELVTQSERIKV
;
A
#
# COMPACT_ATOMS: atom_id res chain seq x y z
N MET A 1 27.79 -2.52 -27.30
CA MET A 1 28.10 -3.97 -27.22
C MET A 1 29.25 -4.12 -26.27
N ASP A 2 29.15 -5.07 -25.35
CA ASP A 2 30.34 -5.58 -24.68
C ASP A 2 30.95 -6.64 -25.59
N VAL A 3 31.93 -6.23 -26.41
CA VAL A 3 32.52 -7.08 -27.45
C VAL A 3 33.25 -8.28 -26.85
N GLU A 4 33.77 -8.14 -25.62
CA GLU A 4 34.47 -9.21 -24.91
C GLU A 4 33.52 -10.31 -24.40
N ASN A 5 32.31 -9.94 -24.00
CA ASN A 5 31.33 -10.88 -23.42
C ASN A 5 30.16 -11.24 -24.35
N SER A 6 30.18 -10.78 -25.61
CA SER A 6 29.07 -10.95 -26.57
C SER A 6 27.70 -10.60 -25.98
N SER A 7 27.63 -9.54 -25.15
CA SER A 7 26.42 -9.17 -24.42
C SER A 7 25.92 -7.77 -24.77
N ILE A 8 24.58 -7.63 -24.77
CA ILE A 8 23.90 -6.34 -24.90
C ILE A 8 23.67 -5.79 -23.50
N ARG A 9 24.32 -4.66 -23.19
CA ARG A 9 24.13 -3.96 -21.92
C ARG A 9 22.87 -3.08 -21.98
N PHE A 10 22.00 -3.23 -20.99
CA PHE A 10 20.81 -2.39 -20.85
C PHE A 10 21.22 -0.95 -20.47
N GLY A 11 20.68 0.05 -21.19
CA GLY A 11 21.01 1.45 -20.95
C GLY A 11 20.29 2.03 -19.72
N LEU A 12 20.98 2.86 -18.94
CA LEU A 12 20.42 3.49 -17.73
C LEU A 12 19.13 4.29 -17.99
N LYS A 13 19.01 4.94 -19.14
CA LYS A 13 17.81 5.69 -19.56
C LYS A 13 16.58 4.80 -19.77
N GLY A 14 16.78 3.49 -19.96
CA GLY A 14 15.68 2.52 -20.04
C GLY A 14 15.03 2.24 -18.69
N ILE A 15 15.66 2.64 -17.59
CA ILE A 15 15.13 2.47 -16.23
C ILE A 15 14.09 3.55 -15.97
N ASN A 16 12.88 3.13 -15.62
CA ASN A 16 11.77 4.01 -15.27
C ASN A 16 12.19 5.03 -14.20
N GLY A 17 12.05 6.33 -14.47
CA GLY A 17 12.39 7.40 -13.53
C GLY A 17 13.88 7.77 -13.47
N VAL A 18 14.71 7.23 -14.37
CA VAL A 18 16.07 7.69 -14.65
C VAL A 18 16.04 8.48 -15.95
N ASN A 19 16.18 9.81 -15.87
CA ASN A 19 16.26 10.68 -17.04
C ASN A 19 17.71 10.79 -17.55
N THR A 20 17.93 11.55 -18.62
CA THR A 20 19.26 11.74 -19.22
C THR A 20 20.25 12.33 -18.22
N ASP A 21 19.86 13.36 -17.47
CA ASP A 21 20.75 14.07 -16.54
C ASP A 21 21.22 13.15 -15.41
N ILE A 22 20.29 12.38 -14.83
CA ILE A 22 20.60 11.40 -13.79
C ILE A 22 21.50 10.30 -14.36
N ALA A 23 21.19 9.79 -15.56
CA ALA A 23 22.02 8.79 -16.20
C ALA A 23 23.46 9.30 -16.35
N ASN A 24 23.64 10.52 -16.87
CA ASN A 24 24.94 11.16 -17.05
C ASN A 24 25.67 11.36 -15.72
N ALA A 25 24.99 11.87 -14.68
CA ALA A 25 25.58 12.04 -13.36
C ALA A 25 26.05 10.70 -12.76
N ILE A 26 25.29 9.61 -12.97
CA ILE A 26 25.71 8.25 -12.58
C ILE A 26 26.93 7.79 -13.40
N ILE A 27 27.09 8.23 -14.65
CA ILE A 27 28.28 7.92 -15.46
C ILE A 27 29.50 8.68 -14.97
N GLU A 28 29.37 9.98 -14.74
CA GLU A 28 30.44 10.89 -14.33
C GLU A 28 31.04 10.55 -12.97
N ASN A 29 30.25 9.96 -12.07
CA ASN A 29 30.69 9.57 -10.72
C ASN A 29 31.30 8.14 -10.66
N ARG A 30 31.56 7.50 -11.80
CA ARG A 30 32.24 6.20 -11.87
C ARG A 30 33.77 6.35 -11.68
N PRO A 31 34.48 5.27 -11.30
CA PRO A 31 33.97 3.94 -10.95
C PRO A 31 33.38 3.86 -9.54
N TYR A 32 32.62 2.81 -9.28
CA TYR A 32 32.08 2.46 -7.96
C TYR A 32 32.79 1.22 -7.44
N SER A 33 33.50 1.36 -6.32
CA SER A 33 34.27 0.25 -5.71
C SER A 33 33.43 -0.67 -4.83
N SER A 34 32.33 -0.16 -4.28
CA SER A 34 31.41 -0.89 -3.39
C SER A 34 30.02 -0.26 -3.41
N PHE A 35 29.02 -0.94 -2.85
CA PHE A 35 27.71 -0.34 -2.66
C PHE A 35 27.76 0.90 -1.75
N LYS A 36 28.63 0.92 -0.73
CA LYS A 36 28.82 2.10 0.13
C LYS A 36 29.35 3.30 -0.65
N ASP A 37 30.26 3.07 -1.60
CA ASP A 37 30.79 4.10 -2.50
C ASP A 37 29.68 4.71 -3.38
N VAL A 38 28.77 3.87 -3.89
CA VAL A 38 27.55 4.33 -4.59
C VAL A 38 26.70 5.23 -3.69
N ILE A 39 26.46 4.82 -2.43
CA ILE A 39 25.65 5.61 -1.50
C ILE A 39 26.28 6.99 -1.26
N LEU A 40 27.57 7.05 -0.96
CA LEU A 40 28.30 8.30 -0.72
C LEU A 40 28.25 9.22 -1.95
N LYS A 41 28.64 8.69 -3.11
CA LYS A 41 28.79 9.48 -4.35
C LYS A 41 27.46 9.92 -4.94
N LEU A 42 26.38 9.15 -4.79
CA LEU A 42 25.10 9.45 -5.46
C LEU A 42 23.97 9.83 -4.52
N TYR A 43 23.80 9.15 -3.39
CA TYR A 43 22.63 9.33 -2.53
C TYR A 43 22.84 10.36 -1.44
N GLU A 44 23.98 10.30 -0.73
CA GLU A 44 24.31 11.28 0.31
C GLU A 44 24.63 12.65 -0.30
N SER A 45 25.32 12.68 -1.44
CA SER A 45 25.54 13.87 -2.28
C SER A 45 24.28 14.47 -2.91
N LYS A 46 23.12 13.82 -2.74
CA LYS A 46 21.81 14.25 -3.26
C LYS A 46 21.69 14.29 -4.78
N ILE A 47 22.60 13.63 -5.52
CA ILE A 47 22.47 13.46 -6.98
C ILE A 47 21.21 12.64 -7.31
N ILE A 48 20.93 11.60 -6.51
CA ILE A 48 19.71 10.80 -6.65
C ILE A 48 18.88 10.79 -5.36
N LYS A 49 17.56 10.76 -5.55
CA LYS A 49 16.55 10.65 -4.49
C LYS A 49 16.35 9.19 -4.08
N THR A 50 15.74 8.97 -2.91
CA THR A 50 15.42 7.62 -2.39
C THR A 50 14.64 6.76 -3.38
N SER A 51 13.65 7.36 -4.07
CA SER A 51 12.86 6.65 -5.08
C SER A 51 13.70 6.20 -6.28
N GLN A 52 14.72 6.98 -6.68
CA GLN A 52 15.62 6.61 -7.76
C GLN A 52 16.58 5.51 -7.33
N MET A 53 17.14 5.59 -6.11
CA MET A 53 17.98 4.52 -5.55
C MET A 53 17.22 3.19 -5.49
N ILE A 54 15.98 3.19 -4.98
CA ILE A 54 15.12 2.00 -4.95
C ILE A 54 14.95 1.42 -6.37
N LYS A 55 14.69 2.27 -7.37
CA LYS A 55 14.54 1.79 -8.76
C LYS A 55 15.83 1.23 -9.35
N LEU A 56 16.99 1.81 -9.05
CA LEU A 56 18.30 1.30 -9.48
C LEU A 56 18.62 -0.06 -8.83
N ILE A 57 18.27 -0.25 -7.55
CA ILE A 57 18.40 -1.54 -6.87
C ILE A 57 17.47 -2.56 -7.52
N LYS A 58 16.19 -2.22 -7.70
CA LYS A 58 15.17 -3.08 -8.34
C LYS A 58 15.58 -3.50 -9.76
N SER A 59 16.15 -2.59 -10.55
CA SER A 59 16.63 -2.88 -11.91
C SER A 59 17.89 -3.73 -11.95
N GLY A 60 18.53 -3.99 -10.81
CA GLY A 60 19.73 -4.84 -10.74
C GLY A 60 21.04 -4.14 -11.05
N CYS A 61 21.09 -2.81 -11.00
CA CYS A 61 22.33 -2.05 -11.26
C CYS A 61 23.47 -2.38 -10.28
N PHE A 62 23.15 -3.01 -9.15
CA PHE A 62 24.10 -3.31 -8.08
C PHE A 62 24.30 -4.81 -7.84
N ASN A 63 23.88 -5.67 -8.77
CA ASN A 63 24.03 -7.13 -8.64
C ASN A 63 25.49 -7.58 -8.46
N CYS A 64 26.45 -6.79 -8.95
CA CYS A 64 27.89 -7.02 -8.73
C CYS A 64 28.31 -6.91 -7.26
N PHE A 65 27.49 -6.29 -6.40
CA PHE A 65 27.74 -6.13 -4.96
C PHE A 65 26.90 -7.10 -4.09
N GLY A 66 26.13 -8.00 -4.70
CA GLY A 66 25.29 -8.97 -4.00
C GLY A 66 23.86 -9.07 -4.55
N ASN A 67 23.02 -9.85 -3.88
CA ASN A 67 21.62 -10.03 -4.27
C ASN A 67 20.80 -8.74 -4.08
N LYS A 68 19.93 -8.40 -5.04
CA LYS A 68 19.07 -7.20 -5.02
C LYS A 68 18.27 -7.06 -3.73
N GLU A 69 17.76 -8.15 -3.18
CA GLU A 69 16.93 -8.16 -1.97
C GLU A 69 17.73 -7.76 -0.74
N ASP A 70 18.94 -8.30 -0.60
CA ASP A 70 19.82 -7.98 0.51
C ASP A 70 20.32 -6.55 0.40
N ILE A 71 20.64 -6.10 -0.82
CA ILE A 71 20.99 -4.70 -1.09
C ILE A 71 19.82 -3.76 -0.74
N MET A 72 18.59 -4.13 -1.12
CA MET A 72 17.38 -3.35 -0.79
C MET A 72 17.15 -3.27 0.72
N LYS A 73 17.20 -4.42 1.41
CA LYS A 73 17.04 -4.51 2.88
C LYS A 73 18.11 -3.69 3.57
N ARG A 74 19.38 -3.83 3.16
CA ARG A 74 20.51 -3.06 3.67
C ARG A 74 20.31 -1.57 3.46
N PHE A 75 19.96 -1.15 2.24
CA PHE A 75 19.73 0.26 1.91
C PHE A 75 18.64 0.88 2.79
N ILE A 76 17.48 0.22 2.91
CA ILE A 76 16.37 0.72 3.73
C ILE A 76 16.77 0.73 5.21
N ARG A 77 17.44 -0.31 5.71
CA ARG A 77 17.82 -0.43 7.13
C ARG A 77 18.85 0.61 7.54
N GLU A 78 19.86 0.86 6.72
CA GLU A 78 21.01 1.70 7.08
C GLU A 78 20.80 3.18 6.72
N TYR A 79 20.03 3.49 5.68
CA TYR A 79 19.98 4.86 5.13
C TYR A 79 18.60 5.51 5.07
N ILE A 80 17.54 4.78 5.46
CA ILE A 80 16.17 5.30 5.48
C ILE A 80 15.53 5.11 6.84
N PHE A 81 15.70 3.93 7.44
CA PHE A 81 15.10 3.59 8.71
C PHE A 81 15.78 4.35 9.86
N SER A 82 14.99 5.09 10.63
CA SER A 82 15.42 5.73 11.87
C SER A 82 14.79 5.00 13.06
N PRO A 83 15.52 4.10 13.73
CA PRO A 83 15.04 3.44 14.95
C PRO A 83 14.90 4.46 16.08
N ILE A 84 13.95 4.22 16.98
CA ILE A 84 13.87 4.98 18.23
C ILE A 84 14.80 4.37 19.27
N SER A 85 15.33 5.21 20.16
CA SER A 85 16.22 4.80 21.26
C SER A 85 15.48 4.44 22.55
N SER A 86 14.21 4.82 22.67
CA SER A 86 13.37 4.48 23.82
C SER A 86 11.90 4.41 23.44
N LEU A 87 11.15 3.50 24.09
CA LEU A 87 9.73 3.33 23.89
C LEU A 87 8.94 3.97 25.03
N THR A 88 7.91 4.74 24.69
CA THR A 88 7.06 5.44 25.67
C THR A 88 5.58 5.28 25.34
N LEU A 89 4.70 5.80 26.19
CA LEU A 89 3.25 5.84 25.92
C LEU A 89 2.90 6.60 24.64
N SER A 90 3.78 7.44 24.11
CA SER A 90 3.57 8.06 22.79
C SER A 90 3.49 7.06 21.65
N GLN A 91 4.13 5.88 21.78
CA GLN A 91 4.10 4.80 20.80
C GLN A 91 3.03 3.73 21.10
N PHE A 92 2.23 3.90 22.15
CA PHE A 92 1.26 2.90 22.61
C PHE A 92 0.29 2.44 21.52
N ASN A 93 -0.29 3.38 20.75
CA ASN A 93 -1.22 3.03 19.67
C ASN A 93 -0.55 2.16 18.59
N ASN A 94 0.70 2.46 18.22
CA ASN A 94 1.43 1.62 17.27
C ASN A 94 1.65 0.20 17.81
N CYS A 95 1.89 0.06 19.13
CA CYS A 95 2.04 -1.27 19.76
C CYS A 95 0.74 -2.08 19.68
N ILE A 96 -0.42 -1.42 19.79
CA ILE A 96 -1.74 -2.02 19.60
C ILE A 96 -1.95 -2.42 18.15
N ASP A 97 -1.67 -1.52 17.21
CA ASP A 97 -1.80 -1.79 15.77
C ASP A 97 -0.94 -2.98 15.34
N PHE A 98 0.26 -3.11 15.92
CA PHE A 98 1.15 -4.23 15.69
C PHE A 98 0.81 -5.49 16.48
N ARG A 99 -0.14 -5.41 17.42
CA ARG A 99 -0.56 -6.50 18.31
C ARG A 99 0.64 -7.16 19.03
N ILE A 100 1.52 -6.33 19.59
CA ILE A 100 2.73 -6.79 20.30
C ILE A 100 2.65 -6.67 21.82
N ILE A 101 1.56 -6.11 22.36
CA ILE A 101 1.36 -6.01 23.81
C ILE A 101 0.98 -7.41 24.34
N PRO A 102 1.72 -7.95 25.33
CA PRO A 102 1.42 -9.24 25.93
C PRO A 102 0.05 -9.29 26.63
N GLU A 103 -0.57 -10.46 26.67
CA GLU A 103 -1.91 -10.66 27.24
C GLU A 103 -1.94 -10.37 28.75
N GLU A 104 -0.86 -10.68 29.46
CA GLU A 104 -0.71 -10.38 30.89
C GLU A 104 -0.76 -8.88 31.20
N LEU A 105 -0.55 -8.01 30.21
CA LEU A 105 -0.60 -6.55 30.34
C LEU A 105 -1.95 -5.94 29.92
N ILE A 106 -2.98 -6.76 29.65
CA ILE A 106 -4.32 -6.28 29.21
C ILE A 106 -4.92 -5.28 30.21
N LEU A 107 -4.79 -5.51 31.52
CA LEU A 107 -5.32 -4.56 32.51
C LEU A 107 -4.62 -3.20 32.43
N ALA A 108 -3.29 -3.19 32.26
CA ALA A 108 -2.53 -1.95 32.10
C ALA A 108 -2.94 -1.23 30.80
N GLN A 109 -3.10 -1.97 29.70
CA GLN A 109 -3.59 -1.46 28.42
C GLN A 109 -4.98 -0.83 28.55
N GLN A 110 -5.94 -1.53 29.18
CA GLN A 110 -7.29 -1.03 29.42
C GLN A 110 -7.27 0.23 30.30
N THR A 111 -6.40 0.26 31.30
CA THR A 111 -6.23 1.42 32.19
C THR A 111 -5.78 2.68 31.44
N VAL A 112 -4.92 2.55 30.41
CA VAL A 112 -4.52 3.70 29.56
C VAL A 112 -5.74 4.32 28.87
N PHE A 113 -6.60 3.51 28.25
CA PHE A 113 -7.82 3.98 27.60
C PHE A 113 -8.83 4.53 28.60
N PHE A 114 -8.99 3.86 29.73
CA PHE A 114 -9.87 4.27 30.81
C PHE A 114 -9.47 5.65 31.36
N LYS A 115 -8.19 5.86 31.67
CA LYS A 115 -7.64 7.16 32.11
C LYS A 115 -7.96 8.27 31.09
N LYS A 116 -7.75 8.00 29.80
CA LYS A 116 -8.06 8.95 28.72
C LYS A 116 -9.57 9.24 28.61
N TYR A 117 -10.42 8.23 28.83
CA TYR A 117 -11.87 8.37 28.77
C TYR A 117 -12.41 9.22 29.91
N VAL A 118 -12.02 8.90 31.15
CA VAL A 118 -12.50 9.57 32.36
C VAL A 118 -12.07 11.03 32.39
N LEU A 119 -10.82 11.32 32.03
CA LEU A 119 -10.25 12.68 32.06
C LEU A 119 -10.61 13.56 30.85
N LYS A 120 -11.65 13.21 30.08
CA LYS A 120 -12.23 14.10 29.07
C LYS A 120 -12.87 15.31 29.76
N ASP A 121 -12.67 16.50 29.22
CA ASP A 121 -13.20 17.73 29.83
C ASP A 121 -14.73 17.75 29.95
N SER A 122 -15.46 17.01 29.11
CA SER A 122 -16.92 16.80 29.21
C SER A 122 -17.35 16.17 30.54
N ASN A 123 -16.45 15.43 31.19
CA ASN A 123 -16.70 14.74 32.44
C ASN A 123 -16.24 15.57 33.65
N CYS A 124 -15.57 16.71 33.43
CA CYS A 124 -15.12 17.60 34.49
C CYS A 124 -16.31 18.36 35.06
N VAL A 125 -16.62 18.14 36.34
CA VAL A 125 -17.76 18.79 37.02
C VAL A 125 -17.35 19.94 37.90
N GLU A 126 -16.08 19.98 38.35
CA GLU A 126 -15.59 21.04 39.23
C GLU A 126 -14.09 21.30 39.00
N LYS A 127 -13.68 22.57 39.14
CA LYS A 127 -12.27 22.99 39.16
C LYS A 127 -11.95 23.56 40.53
N VAL A 128 -11.14 22.84 41.31
CA VAL A 128 -10.86 23.15 42.71
C VAL A 128 -9.67 24.07 42.83
N ILE A 129 -9.89 25.29 43.32
CA ILE A 129 -8.84 26.28 43.52
C ILE A 129 -8.24 26.17 44.92
N ASN A 130 -7.08 25.50 45.02
CA ASN A 130 -6.31 25.42 46.27
C ASN A 130 -5.90 26.80 46.79
N LYS A 131 -6.37 27.13 48.00
CA LYS A 131 -6.05 28.38 48.71
C LYS A 131 -4.54 28.50 48.91
N GLY A 132 -3.97 29.67 48.61
CA GLY A 132 -2.53 29.96 48.73
C GLY A 132 -1.67 29.76 47.47
N ARG A 133 -2.24 29.27 46.36
CA ARG A 133 -1.55 29.20 45.06
C ARG A 133 -2.00 30.36 44.16
N ARG A 134 -1.04 31.17 43.68
CA ARG A 134 -1.32 32.42 42.92
C ARG A 134 -1.85 32.21 41.50
N ILE A 135 -1.55 31.08 40.85
CA ILE A 135 -1.80 30.89 39.42
C ILE A 135 -2.62 29.62 39.20
N PRO A 136 -3.80 29.69 38.55
CA PRO A 136 -4.66 28.55 38.24
C PRO A 136 -4.03 27.65 37.15
N LYS A 137 -2.93 26.97 37.51
CA LYS A 137 -2.17 26.06 36.65
C LYS A 137 -2.52 24.60 36.97
N LYS A 138 -2.63 23.78 35.92
CA LYS A 138 -2.76 22.32 36.02
C LYS A 138 -1.61 21.75 36.89
N GLY A 139 -1.94 20.94 37.88
CA GLY A 139 -1.00 20.40 38.87
C GLY A 139 -1.02 21.13 40.22
N TYR A 140 -1.17 22.46 40.25
CA TYR A 140 -1.35 23.19 41.52
C TYR A 140 -2.77 23.10 42.04
N HIS A 141 -3.74 23.11 41.13
CA HIS A 141 -5.17 23.00 41.39
C HIS A 141 -5.66 21.61 41.00
N ASP A 142 -6.79 21.19 41.56
CA ASP A 142 -7.38 19.88 41.27
C ASP A 142 -8.62 20.03 40.38
N ARG A 143 -9.05 18.94 39.77
CA ARG A 143 -10.27 18.86 38.98
C ARG A 143 -11.04 17.63 39.41
N ILE A 144 -12.36 17.80 39.54
CA ILE A 144 -13.25 16.70 39.89
C ILE A 144 -13.96 16.24 38.63
N PHE A 145 -13.89 14.93 38.40
CA PHE A 145 -14.52 14.27 37.26
C PHE A 145 -15.65 13.37 37.74
N VAL A 146 -16.76 13.32 37.00
CA VAL A 146 -17.86 12.39 37.28
C VAL A 146 -17.72 11.15 36.39
N LEU A 147 -17.96 9.97 36.97
CA LEU A 147 -18.07 8.74 36.21
C LEU A 147 -19.46 8.63 35.55
N ASP A 148 -19.59 7.69 34.62
CA ASP A 148 -20.84 7.27 34.01
C ASP A 148 -21.05 5.77 34.24
N GLN A 149 -22.14 5.21 33.72
CA GLN A 149 -22.47 3.80 33.88
C GLN A 149 -21.32 2.86 33.44
N ASN A 150 -20.67 3.16 32.32
CA ASN A 150 -19.62 2.31 31.76
C ASN A 150 -18.32 2.41 32.57
N SER A 151 -17.90 3.64 32.85
CA SER A 151 -16.66 3.93 33.55
C SER A 151 -16.73 3.55 35.04
N GLN A 152 -17.88 3.70 35.68
CA GLN A 152 -18.11 3.27 37.06
C GLN A 152 -17.98 1.76 37.22
N ARG A 153 -18.45 0.96 36.25
CA ARG A 153 -18.32 -0.49 36.29
C ARG A 153 -16.86 -0.94 36.28
N PHE A 154 -16.04 -0.33 35.42
CA PHE A 154 -14.60 -0.61 35.37
C PHE A 154 -13.90 -0.13 36.63
N PHE A 155 -14.25 1.07 37.11
CA PHE A 155 -13.71 1.67 38.33
C PHE A 155 -13.90 0.75 39.54
N LYS A 156 -15.15 0.37 39.85
CA LYS A 156 -15.48 -0.48 41.01
C LYS A 156 -14.80 -1.86 40.98
N LYS A 157 -14.44 -2.35 39.80
CA LYS A 157 -13.81 -3.66 39.64
C LYS A 157 -12.29 -3.61 39.89
N HIS A 158 -11.65 -2.48 39.59
CA HIS A 158 -10.19 -2.40 39.48
C HIS A 158 -9.54 -1.30 40.33
N PHE A 159 -10.34 -0.42 40.94
CA PHE A 159 -9.89 0.70 41.78
C PHE A 159 -10.59 0.63 43.13
N ASP A 160 -9.95 1.18 44.15
CA ASP A 160 -10.55 1.42 45.44
C ASP A 160 -11.17 2.84 45.52
N ASP A 161 -11.85 3.12 46.62
CA ASP A 161 -12.52 4.40 46.84
C ASP A 161 -11.55 5.54 47.22
N SER A 162 -10.22 5.32 47.20
CA SER A 162 -9.23 6.29 47.67
C SER A 162 -9.22 7.60 46.88
N CYS A 163 -9.67 7.58 45.63
CA CYS A 163 -9.75 8.76 44.77
C CYS A 163 -11.16 9.33 44.63
N VAL A 164 -12.16 8.76 45.31
CA VAL A 164 -13.56 9.23 45.29
C VAL A 164 -13.71 10.44 46.22
N THR A 165 -14.31 11.51 45.69
CA THR A 165 -14.57 12.76 46.41
C THR A 165 -16.04 12.98 46.74
N GLY A 166 -16.94 12.17 46.19
CA GLY A 166 -18.38 12.28 46.42
C GLY A 166 -19.19 11.52 45.36
N VAL A 167 -20.47 11.90 45.24
CA VAL A 167 -21.42 11.30 44.31
C VAL A 167 -22.22 12.41 43.63
N LYS A 168 -22.45 12.30 42.32
CA LYS A 168 -23.35 13.16 41.54
C LYS A 168 -24.40 12.29 40.87
N GLY A 169 -25.64 12.38 41.34
CA GLY A 169 -26.68 11.41 40.97
C GLY A 169 -26.35 10.04 41.56
N GLU A 170 -26.19 9.03 40.71
CA GLU A 170 -25.78 7.67 41.11
C GLU A 170 -24.29 7.37 40.83
N TYR A 171 -23.55 8.36 40.34
CA TYR A 171 -22.19 8.18 39.87
C TYR A 171 -21.14 8.81 40.79
N TYR A 172 -20.03 8.11 41.00
CA TYR A 172 -18.91 8.63 41.78
C TYR A 172 -18.27 9.84 41.10
N THR A 173 -17.90 10.82 41.91
CA THR A 173 -17.01 11.90 41.52
C THR A 173 -15.61 11.61 42.06
N ILE A 174 -14.58 11.86 41.26
CA ILE A 174 -13.20 11.52 41.59
C ILE A 174 -12.26 12.72 41.44
N SER A 175 -11.21 12.76 42.28
CA SER A 175 -10.10 13.71 42.17
C SER A 175 -9.17 13.31 41.03
N GLU A 176 -8.88 14.23 40.10
CA GLU A 176 -7.93 14.01 39.01
C GLU A 176 -6.55 13.62 39.56
N LYS A 177 -6.07 14.30 40.60
CA LYS A 177 -4.75 14.02 41.19
C LYS A 177 -4.64 12.62 41.76
N LEU A 178 -5.61 12.22 42.58
CA LEU A 178 -5.60 10.90 43.21
C LEU A 178 -5.83 9.80 42.16
N PHE A 179 -6.72 10.05 41.20
CA PHE A 179 -6.98 9.13 40.10
C PHE A 179 -5.77 8.92 39.19
N ILE A 180 -5.03 9.98 38.85
CA ILE A 180 -3.78 9.88 38.09
C ILE A 180 -2.77 9.00 38.83
N LYS A 181 -2.65 9.17 40.15
CA LYS A 181 -1.75 8.38 40.98
C LYS A 181 -2.11 6.89 40.96
N GLU A 182 -3.38 6.53 41.16
CA GLU A 182 -3.82 5.13 41.11
C GLU A 182 -3.68 4.52 39.71
N THR A 183 -4.10 5.23 38.66
CA THR A 183 -3.94 4.75 37.29
C THR A 183 -2.47 4.57 36.89
N ASP A 184 -1.57 5.43 37.34
CA ASP A 184 -0.14 5.29 37.03
C ASP A 184 0.48 4.04 37.66
N LYS A 185 -0.02 3.56 38.82
CA LYS A 185 0.38 2.26 39.38
C LYS A 185 -0.06 1.10 38.50
N LEU A 186 -1.31 1.09 38.05
CA LEU A 186 -1.85 0.03 37.19
C LEU A 186 -1.23 0.04 35.78
N ILE A 187 -0.76 1.19 35.30
CA ILE A 187 -0.04 1.32 34.03
C ILE A 187 1.44 0.97 34.18
N GLN A 188 2.00 0.95 35.39
CA GLN A 188 3.43 0.75 35.63
C GLN A 188 3.99 -0.52 34.98
N PRO A 189 3.34 -1.71 35.05
CA PRO A 189 3.84 -2.91 34.38
C PRO A 189 4.02 -2.75 32.87
N LEU A 190 3.17 -1.94 32.22
CA LEU A 190 3.30 -1.61 30.80
C LEU A 190 4.49 -0.66 30.54
N LYS A 191 4.73 0.30 31.43
CA LYS A 191 5.91 1.18 31.34
C LYS A 191 7.21 0.40 31.55
N ASP A 192 7.22 -0.56 32.47
CA ASP A 192 8.36 -1.44 32.71
C ASP A 192 8.61 -2.35 31.50
N TRP A 193 7.55 -2.87 30.89
CA TRP A 193 7.66 -3.61 29.63
C TRP A 193 8.23 -2.76 28.49
N PHE A 194 7.81 -1.49 28.37
CA PHE A 194 8.40 -0.56 27.39
C PHE A 194 9.88 -0.26 27.64
N ALA A 195 10.33 -0.29 28.88
CA ALA A 195 11.73 -0.04 29.24
C ALA A 195 12.66 -1.21 28.87
N SER A 196 12.13 -2.38 28.49
CA SER A 196 12.95 -3.53 28.13
C SER A 196 13.57 -3.39 26.72
N ASP A 197 14.85 -3.75 26.59
CA ASP A 197 15.56 -3.79 25.30
C ASP A 197 14.90 -4.75 24.31
N ALA A 198 14.36 -5.87 24.80
CA ALA A 198 13.67 -6.84 23.96
C ALA A 198 12.41 -6.21 23.32
N THR A 199 11.67 -5.42 24.10
CA THR A 199 10.48 -4.70 23.63
C THR A 199 10.84 -3.62 22.63
N LEU A 200 11.88 -2.82 22.92
CA LEU A 200 12.38 -1.78 22.02
C LEU A 200 12.81 -2.37 20.68
N LYS A 201 13.55 -3.50 20.71
CA LYS A 201 13.97 -4.23 19.50
C LYS A 201 12.77 -4.73 18.70
N LEU A 202 11.83 -5.40 19.36
CA LEU A 202 10.60 -5.89 18.73
C LEU A 202 9.83 -4.75 18.04
N TYR A 203 9.66 -3.62 18.74
CA TYR A 203 8.99 -2.45 18.19
C TYR A 203 9.70 -1.91 16.94
N ASN A 204 11.02 -1.68 17.04
CA ASN A 204 11.82 -1.18 15.92
C ASN A 204 11.79 -2.13 14.72
N ASP A 205 11.78 -3.45 14.93
CA ASP A 205 11.63 -4.42 13.86
C ASP A 205 10.25 -4.40 13.19
N LYS A 206 9.17 -4.16 13.96
CA LYS A 206 7.83 -3.97 13.38
C LYS A 206 7.74 -2.68 12.56
N ILE A 207 8.31 -1.58 13.04
CA ILE A 207 8.38 -0.32 12.28
C ILE A 207 9.21 -0.51 11.01
N PHE A 208 10.37 -1.15 11.09
CA PHE A 208 11.19 -1.46 9.92
C PHE A 208 10.42 -2.32 8.92
N THR A 209 9.72 -3.35 9.38
CA THR A 209 8.91 -4.23 8.51
C THR A 209 7.83 -3.43 7.79
N LYS A 210 7.10 -2.56 8.50
CA LYS A 210 6.10 -1.66 7.91
C LYS A 210 6.73 -0.75 6.86
N LEU A 211 7.87 -0.12 7.17
CA LEU A 211 8.60 0.76 6.25
C LEU A 211 9.08 0.00 5.00
N TYR A 212 9.66 -1.20 5.19
CA TYR A 212 10.14 -2.04 4.09
C TYR A 212 9.00 -2.38 3.13
N ILE A 213 7.87 -2.84 3.65
CA ILE A 213 6.66 -3.14 2.86
C ILE A 213 6.20 -1.89 2.11
N GLU A 214 6.14 -0.73 2.76
CA GLU A 214 5.71 0.53 2.14
C GLU A 214 6.63 0.99 1.01
N LYS A 215 7.96 0.82 1.15
CA LYS A 215 8.94 1.24 0.14
C LYS A 215 9.05 0.25 -1.02
N VAL A 216 8.92 -1.04 -0.74
CA VAL A 216 9.10 -2.09 -1.74
C VAL A 216 7.81 -2.33 -2.55
N LYS A 217 6.65 -2.30 -1.89
CA LYS A 217 5.27 -2.42 -2.41
C LYS A 217 4.88 -3.73 -3.12
N MET A 218 5.79 -4.37 -3.85
CA MET A 218 5.49 -5.47 -4.77
C MET A 218 6.50 -6.62 -4.64
N PRO A 219 6.12 -7.85 -5.00
CA PRO A 219 7.01 -9.01 -4.99
C PRO A 219 8.17 -8.87 -5.98
N LYS A 220 9.20 -9.70 -5.80
CA LYS A 220 10.45 -9.66 -6.56
C LYS A 220 10.27 -9.62 -8.08
N ASN A 221 9.47 -10.53 -8.63
CA ASN A 221 9.32 -10.67 -10.08
C ASN A 221 8.73 -9.39 -10.72
N HIS A 222 7.99 -8.61 -9.93
CA HIS A 222 7.43 -7.33 -10.36
C HIS A 222 8.47 -6.21 -10.46
N TRP A 223 9.58 -6.29 -9.72
CA TRP A 223 10.57 -5.22 -9.64
C TRP A 223 11.16 -4.90 -11.02
N SER A 224 11.41 -5.93 -11.82
CA SER A 224 12.01 -5.78 -13.15
C SER A 224 11.01 -5.20 -14.15
N VAL A 225 9.74 -5.59 -14.11
CA VAL A 225 8.75 -4.96 -15.00
C VAL A 225 8.45 -3.52 -14.60
N GLU A 226 8.39 -3.22 -13.30
CA GLU A 226 8.19 -1.85 -12.81
C GLU A 226 9.34 -0.92 -13.26
N THR A 227 10.57 -1.44 -13.30
CA THR A 227 11.77 -0.64 -13.54
C THR A 227 12.29 -0.68 -14.96
N ILE A 228 12.39 -1.86 -15.60
CA ILE A 228 13.02 -2.07 -16.91
C ILE A 228 12.07 -2.63 -17.98
N ASN A 229 10.80 -2.84 -17.65
CA ASN A 229 9.71 -3.25 -18.56
C ASN A 229 9.83 -4.66 -19.14
N PHE A 230 10.59 -5.54 -18.49
CA PHE A 230 10.62 -6.96 -18.83
C PHE A 230 10.85 -7.80 -17.56
N TYR A 231 10.47 -9.07 -17.61
CA TYR A 231 10.76 -10.02 -16.56
C TYR A 231 12.18 -10.58 -16.75
N ASP A 232 13.09 -10.30 -15.81
CA ASP A 232 14.42 -10.94 -15.75
C ASP A 232 14.37 -12.35 -15.08
N GLY A 233 13.15 -12.85 -14.86
CA GLY A 233 12.82 -14.16 -14.35
C GLY A 233 11.45 -14.60 -14.87
N GLU A 234 10.72 -15.39 -14.09
CA GLU A 234 9.40 -15.89 -14.49
C GLU A 234 8.30 -14.82 -14.43
N HIS A 235 7.37 -14.89 -15.37
CA HIS A 235 6.22 -14.00 -15.46
C HIS A 235 5.32 -14.12 -14.22
N GLU A 236 4.81 -13.01 -13.68
CA GLU A 236 3.95 -13.01 -12.46
C GLU A 236 2.72 -13.93 -12.55
N LEU A 237 2.15 -14.04 -13.74
CA LEU A 237 0.99 -14.90 -14.05
C LEU A 237 1.35 -16.35 -14.44
N ALA A 238 2.62 -16.75 -14.43
CA ALA A 238 3.03 -18.08 -14.90
C ALA A 238 2.43 -19.23 -14.07
N HIS A 239 2.27 -19.02 -12.76
CA HIS A 239 1.66 -19.99 -11.83
C HIS A 239 0.20 -19.69 -11.49
N SER A 240 -0.48 -18.88 -12.31
CA SER A 240 -1.92 -18.67 -12.15
C SER A 240 -2.72 -19.85 -12.72
N ASN A 241 -4.02 -19.92 -12.41
CA ASN A 241 -4.93 -20.93 -12.95
C ASN A 241 -5.75 -20.35 -14.12
N PRO A 242 -5.19 -20.17 -15.34
CA PRO A 242 -5.86 -19.47 -16.43
C PRO A 242 -7.20 -20.09 -16.84
N LYS A 243 -7.33 -21.42 -16.71
CA LYS A 243 -8.55 -22.16 -17.08
C LYS A 243 -9.76 -21.74 -16.25
N ASP A 244 -9.58 -21.50 -14.95
CA ASP A 244 -10.66 -21.07 -14.04
C ASP A 244 -11.22 -19.69 -14.46
N TYR A 245 -10.38 -18.91 -15.14
CA TYR A 245 -10.73 -17.61 -15.70
C TYR A 245 -10.94 -17.66 -17.22
N GLY A 246 -11.14 -18.82 -17.84
CA GLY A 246 -11.35 -18.93 -19.29
C GLY A 246 -10.30 -18.17 -20.13
N VAL A 247 -9.08 -18.06 -19.59
CA VAL A 247 -7.95 -17.38 -20.23
C VAL A 247 -7.31 -18.34 -21.21
N VAL A 248 -7.07 -17.84 -22.42
CA VAL A 248 -6.44 -18.58 -23.50
C VAL A 248 -5.20 -17.83 -24.00
N ASP A 249 -4.31 -18.54 -24.69
CA ASP A 249 -3.20 -17.90 -25.37
C ASP A 249 -3.70 -17.08 -26.55
N PHE A 250 -3.23 -15.83 -26.67
CA PHE A 250 -3.56 -14.97 -27.80
C PHE A 250 -3.22 -15.60 -29.14
N ASN A 251 -2.07 -16.28 -29.22
CA ASN A 251 -1.62 -16.90 -30.46
C ASN A 251 -2.46 -18.12 -30.85
N SER A 252 -3.19 -18.71 -29.91
CA SER A 252 -4.14 -19.81 -30.19
C SER A 252 -5.47 -19.33 -30.76
N LEU A 253 -5.76 -18.03 -30.70
CA LEU A 253 -6.98 -17.45 -31.24
C LEU A 253 -6.88 -17.23 -32.75
N PRO A 254 -7.98 -17.40 -33.50
CA PRO A 254 -8.00 -17.11 -34.92
C PRO A 254 -7.82 -15.60 -35.16
N GLU A 255 -7.05 -15.25 -36.19
CA GLU A 255 -6.79 -13.85 -36.55
C GLU A 255 -8.06 -13.11 -36.98
N GLU A 256 -8.96 -13.81 -37.66
CA GLU A 256 -10.31 -13.35 -37.92
C GLU A 256 -11.26 -13.88 -36.84
N PRO A 257 -12.07 -13.00 -36.20
CA PRO A 257 -12.93 -13.42 -35.11
C PRO A 257 -14.06 -14.30 -35.63
N GLU A 258 -14.25 -15.47 -34.99
CA GLU A 258 -15.28 -16.43 -35.38
C GLU A 258 -16.68 -15.97 -34.96
N PRO A 259 -17.62 -15.80 -35.90
CA PRO A 259 -19.01 -15.55 -35.55
C PRO A 259 -19.67 -16.81 -34.98
N TYR A 260 -20.55 -16.66 -34.00
CA TYR A 260 -21.39 -17.76 -33.47
C TYR A 260 -22.89 -17.49 -33.61
N GLU A 261 -23.29 -16.23 -33.79
CA GLU A 261 -24.69 -15.82 -33.94
C GLU A 261 -24.75 -14.53 -34.78
N PHE A 262 -25.92 -14.18 -35.29
CA PHE A 262 -26.17 -12.90 -35.95
C PHE A 262 -27.40 -12.23 -35.35
N TYR A 263 -27.35 -10.91 -35.21
CA TYR A 263 -28.49 -10.10 -34.80
C TYR A 263 -28.74 -8.98 -35.81
N THR A 264 -30.00 -8.54 -35.91
CA THR A 264 -30.37 -7.46 -36.84
C THR A 264 -30.24 -6.11 -36.13
N ARG A 265 -29.58 -5.16 -36.77
CA ARG A 265 -29.53 -3.75 -36.35
C ARG A 265 -29.98 -2.87 -37.50
N TYR A 266 -30.88 -1.93 -37.23
CA TYR A 266 -31.28 -0.92 -38.20
C TYR A 266 -30.25 0.22 -38.19
N ILE A 267 -29.66 0.51 -39.35
CA ILE A 267 -28.74 1.64 -39.56
C ILE A 267 -29.28 2.42 -40.75
N ASP A 268 -29.60 3.69 -40.54
CA ASP A 268 -30.21 4.57 -41.55
C ASP A 268 -31.49 3.99 -42.18
N GLY A 269 -32.28 3.27 -41.37
CA GLY A 269 -33.54 2.62 -41.81
C GLY A 269 -33.38 1.23 -42.42
N GLU A 270 -32.16 0.80 -42.73
CA GLU A 270 -31.89 -0.52 -43.33
C GLU A 270 -31.56 -1.59 -42.28
N ALA A 271 -32.19 -2.76 -42.41
CA ALA A 271 -31.89 -3.92 -41.58
C ALA A 271 -30.54 -4.54 -41.97
N LYS A 272 -29.52 -4.35 -41.12
CA LYS A 272 -28.19 -4.96 -41.30
C LYS A 272 -27.98 -6.11 -40.32
N LYS A 273 -27.58 -7.27 -40.84
CA LYS A 273 -27.17 -8.42 -40.01
C LYS A 273 -25.76 -8.19 -39.48
N MET A 274 -25.64 -8.21 -38.16
CA MET A 274 -24.39 -8.01 -37.44
C MET A 274 -23.95 -9.33 -36.80
N PRO A 275 -22.71 -9.78 -37.01
CA PRO A 275 -22.19 -10.96 -36.34
C PRO A 275 -21.96 -10.71 -34.84
N LYS A 276 -22.30 -11.69 -34.02
CA LYS A 276 -21.74 -11.87 -32.67
C LYS A 276 -20.56 -12.83 -32.74
N PHE A 277 -19.45 -12.44 -32.14
CA PHE A 277 -18.20 -13.19 -32.16
C PHE A 277 -17.97 -13.96 -30.86
N LYS A 278 -17.28 -15.09 -30.93
CA LYS A 278 -16.89 -15.85 -29.73
C LYS A 278 -15.96 -15.00 -28.86
N ILE A 279 -16.33 -14.74 -27.61
CA ILE A 279 -15.55 -13.93 -26.68
C ILE A 279 -14.58 -14.81 -25.89
N SER A 280 -13.31 -14.43 -25.87
CA SER A 280 -12.25 -15.08 -25.10
C SER A 280 -11.66 -14.12 -24.05
N ARG A 281 -10.93 -14.64 -23.06
CA ARG A 281 -10.14 -13.80 -22.15
C ARG A 281 -8.64 -13.99 -22.37
N ILE A 282 -7.90 -12.90 -22.27
CA ILE A 282 -6.44 -12.90 -22.11
C ILE A 282 -6.07 -12.18 -20.83
N PHE A 283 -4.86 -12.38 -20.32
CA PHE A 283 -4.31 -11.59 -19.24
C PHE A 283 -2.87 -11.16 -19.52
N GLY A 284 -2.38 -10.20 -18.76
CA GLY A 284 -0.99 -9.82 -18.86
C GLY A 284 -0.66 -8.58 -18.05
N THR A 285 0.63 -8.28 -18.00
CA THR A 285 1.18 -7.12 -17.30
C THR A 285 1.31 -5.97 -18.28
N ILE A 286 0.83 -4.78 -17.90
CA ILE A 286 0.97 -3.58 -18.73
C ILE A 286 2.44 -3.17 -18.76
N ILE A 287 3.07 -3.23 -19.93
CA ILE A 287 4.44 -2.73 -20.12
C ILE A 287 4.47 -1.33 -20.73
N ALA A 288 3.49 -1.00 -21.57
CA ALA A 288 3.40 0.28 -22.25
C ALA A 288 1.96 0.66 -22.56
N THR A 289 1.73 1.96 -22.69
CA THR A 289 0.46 2.53 -23.14
C THR A 289 0.73 3.62 -24.17
N ASP A 290 -0.07 3.62 -25.24
CA ASP A 290 -0.10 4.67 -26.24
C ASP A 290 -1.47 5.35 -26.20
N LYS A 291 -1.49 6.58 -25.67
CA LYS A 291 -2.72 7.36 -25.53
C LYS A 291 -3.32 7.78 -26.87
N ASN A 292 -2.49 8.04 -27.88
CA ASN A 292 -2.94 8.55 -29.16
C ASN A 292 -3.66 7.45 -29.94
N HIS A 293 -3.08 6.25 -29.94
CA HIS A 293 -3.67 5.08 -30.60
C HIS A 293 -4.62 4.28 -29.70
N ARG A 294 -4.69 4.62 -28.40
CA ARG A 294 -5.46 3.93 -27.35
C ARG A 294 -5.07 2.46 -27.22
N ILE A 295 -3.77 2.19 -27.35
CA ILE A 295 -3.21 0.84 -27.26
C ILE A 295 -2.61 0.65 -25.86
N VAL A 296 -2.86 -0.52 -25.29
CA VAL A 296 -2.25 -1.01 -24.07
C VAL A 296 -1.48 -2.28 -24.43
N SER A 297 -0.16 -2.26 -24.28
CA SER A 297 0.69 -3.42 -24.56
C SER A 297 0.79 -4.27 -23.30
N LEU A 298 0.28 -5.50 -23.39
CA LEU A 298 0.31 -6.50 -22.33
C LEU A 298 1.41 -7.52 -22.63
N LEU A 299 2.30 -7.72 -21.68
CA LEU A 299 3.15 -8.91 -21.67
C LEU A 299 2.36 -10.05 -21.03
N THR A 300 2.10 -11.09 -21.80
CA THR A 300 1.47 -12.34 -21.33
C THR A 300 2.59 -13.37 -21.04
N PRO A 301 2.29 -14.51 -20.41
CA PRO A 301 3.26 -15.60 -20.27
C PRO A 301 3.79 -16.14 -21.62
N THR A 302 3.04 -15.95 -22.71
CA THR A 302 3.36 -16.50 -24.05
C THR A 302 3.92 -15.46 -25.01
N GLY A 303 3.78 -14.16 -24.72
CA GLY A 303 4.33 -13.12 -25.57
C GLY A 303 3.69 -11.75 -25.38
N LEU A 304 4.05 -10.82 -26.25
CA LEU A 304 3.51 -9.46 -26.25
C LEU A 304 2.18 -9.40 -27.02
N VAL A 305 1.17 -8.77 -26.43
CA VAL A 305 -0.15 -8.56 -27.05
C VAL A 305 -0.56 -7.09 -26.96
N ASN A 306 -0.98 -6.52 -28.08
CA ASN A 306 -1.49 -5.15 -28.11
C ASN A 306 -3.02 -5.14 -27.97
N VAL A 307 -3.51 -4.52 -26.90
CA VAL A 307 -4.94 -4.36 -26.62
C VAL A 307 -5.40 -2.99 -27.10
N LYS A 308 -6.31 -2.94 -28.09
CA LYS A 308 -6.82 -1.68 -28.65
C LYS A 308 -8.15 -1.30 -28.02
N LEU A 309 -8.14 -0.26 -27.19
CA LEU A 309 -9.33 0.24 -26.50
C LEU A 309 -10.09 1.26 -27.36
N ASN A 310 -11.42 1.27 -27.20
CA ASN A 310 -12.23 2.38 -27.71
C ASN A 310 -11.99 3.64 -26.86
N LYS A 311 -12.41 4.81 -27.37
CA LYS A 311 -12.19 6.12 -26.72
C LYS A 311 -12.76 6.18 -25.30
N GLY A 312 -13.97 5.65 -25.10
CA GLY A 312 -14.65 5.66 -23.80
C GLY A 312 -13.94 4.79 -22.76
N HIS A 313 -13.63 3.54 -23.12
CA HIS A 313 -12.90 2.60 -22.25
C HIS A 313 -11.52 3.14 -21.89
N TYR A 314 -10.75 3.64 -22.87
CA TYR A 314 -9.43 4.20 -22.58
C TYR A 314 -9.54 5.37 -21.59
N ALA A 315 -10.45 6.33 -21.82
CA ALA A 315 -10.66 7.46 -20.92
C ALA A 315 -11.11 7.02 -19.51
N PHE A 316 -12.01 6.03 -19.43
CA PHE A 316 -12.51 5.50 -18.17
C PHE A 316 -11.41 4.83 -17.35
N TYR A 317 -10.63 3.90 -17.94
CA TYR A 317 -9.58 3.16 -17.24
C TYR A 317 -8.28 3.98 -17.02
N SER A 318 -8.04 5.02 -17.84
CA SER A 318 -6.92 5.95 -17.64
C SER A 318 -7.14 6.98 -16.53
N LYS A 319 -8.39 7.16 -16.06
CA LYS A 319 -8.72 8.16 -15.04
C LYS A 319 -8.13 7.78 -13.67
N ARG A 320 -7.54 8.77 -12.98
CA ARG A 320 -7.26 8.74 -11.54
C ARG A 320 -8.48 9.28 -10.79
N ILE A 321 -8.91 8.58 -9.74
CA ILE A 321 -10.09 8.93 -8.94
C ILE A 321 -9.62 9.46 -7.60
N SER A 322 -10.09 10.64 -7.22
CA SER A 322 -9.77 11.31 -5.96
C SER A 322 -11.02 11.93 -5.36
N ALA A 323 -11.11 11.93 -4.04
CA ALA A 323 -12.19 12.59 -3.29
C ALA A 323 -11.62 13.65 -2.36
N TYR A 324 -12.44 14.62 -1.99
CA TYR A 324 -12.07 15.60 -0.97
C TYR A 324 -12.29 14.98 0.42
N ASN A 325 -11.29 15.06 1.28
CA ASN A 325 -11.40 14.64 2.67
C ASN A 325 -11.65 15.88 3.55
N PRO A 326 -12.85 16.02 4.17
CA PRO A 326 -13.18 17.16 5.02
C PRO A 326 -12.33 17.26 6.29
N GLU A 327 -11.83 16.14 6.80
CA GLU A 327 -11.01 16.11 8.03
C GLU A 327 -9.59 16.61 7.79
N THR A 328 -9.00 16.28 6.64
CA THR A 328 -7.63 16.68 6.30
C THR A 328 -7.57 17.96 5.45
N GLY A 329 -8.71 18.42 4.93
CA GLY A 329 -8.84 19.58 4.06
C GLY A 329 -8.16 19.41 2.69
N LYS A 330 -7.88 18.17 2.28
CA LYS A 330 -7.09 17.86 1.08
C LYS A 330 -7.80 16.83 0.20
N SER A 331 -7.51 16.86 -1.10
CA SER A 331 -7.95 15.80 -2.00
C SER A 331 -7.04 14.59 -1.85
N GLU A 332 -7.65 13.44 -1.57
CA GLU A 332 -6.98 12.15 -1.43
C GLU A 332 -7.28 11.28 -2.64
N ILE A 333 -6.25 10.59 -3.13
CA ILE A 333 -6.37 9.68 -4.26
C ILE A 333 -7.00 8.39 -3.74
N LEU A 334 -8.23 8.11 -4.16
CA LEU A 334 -8.93 6.88 -3.83
C LEU A 334 -8.48 5.73 -4.73
N GLU A 335 -8.21 6.03 -6.00
CA GLU A 335 -7.79 5.02 -6.97
C GLU A 335 -6.89 5.60 -8.05
N ASN A 336 -5.78 4.90 -8.35
CA ASN A 336 -4.94 5.22 -9.48
C ASN A 336 -5.55 4.71 -10.80
N SER A 337 -4.97 5.15 -11.92
CA SER A 337 -5.34 4.60 -13.22
C SER A 337 -5.07 3.09 -13.28
N TRP A 338 -6.00 2.34 -13.86
CA TRP A 338 -5.77 0.93 -14.17
C TRP A 338 -4.78 0.74 -15.32
N LEU A 339 -4.67 1.72 -16.22
CA LEU A 339 -3.72 1.72 -17.34
C LEU A 339 -2.32 2.22 -16.92
N THR A 340 -1.90 1.87 -15.70
CA THR A 340 -0.57 2.17 -15.16
C THR A 340 0.36 1.00 -15.45
N ARG A 341 1.59 1.29 -15.86
CA ARG A 341 2.63 0.26 -16.07
C ARG A 341 2.80 -0.61 -14.82
N GLY A 342 3.00 -1.91 -15.04
CA GLY A 342 3.11 -2.93 -13.99
C GLY A 342 1.75 -3.50 -13.58
N ASN A 343 0.64 -2.78 -13.79
CA ASN A 343 -0.67 -3.35 -13.46
C ASN A 343 -0.95 -4.61 -14.29
N LEU A 344 -1.58 -5.58 -13.65
CA LEU A 344 -2.03 -6.82 -14.26
C LEU A 344 -3.49 -6.66 -14.71
N LEU A 345 -3.80 -6.94 -15.97
CA LEU A 345 -5.15 -6.86 -16.50
C LEU A 345 -5.65 -8.23 -16.95
N LEU A 346 -6.94 -8.46 -16.72
CA LEU A 346 -7.74 -9.50 -17.35
C LEU A 346 -8.64 -8.82 -18.37
N VAL A 347 -8.62 -9.28 -19.62
CA VAL A 347 -9.28 -8.61 -20.74
C VAL A 347 -10.16 -9.61 -21.49
N ALA A 348 -11.47 -9.32 -21.58
CA ALA A 348 -12.43 -10.07 -22.39
C ALA A 348 -12.62 -9.39 -23.76
N GLY A 349 -12.52 -10.17 -24.83
CA GLY A 349 -12.62 -9.65 -26.18
C GLY A 349 -12.35 -10.68 -27.27
N ILE A 350 -11.92 -10.17 -28.41
CA ILE A 350 -11.65 -10.94 -29.63
C ILE A 350 -10.29 -10.57 -30.21
N ARG A 351 -9.65 -11.51 -30.91
CA ARG A 351 -8.49 -11.22 -31.76
C ARG A 351 -8.96 -10.64 -33.10
N ARG A 352 -8.21 -9.67 -33.62
CA ARG A 352 -8.33 -9.11 -34.97
C ARG A 352 -6.95 -8.83 -35.52
N GLY A 353 -6.42 -9.74 -36.34
CA GLY A 353 -5.02 -9.73 -36.76
C GLY A 353 -4.09 -9.73 -35.54
N ASP A 354 -3.25 -8.71 -35.43
CA ASP A 354 -2.23 -8.58 -34.37
C ASP A 354 -2.70 -7.87 -33.10
N ILE A 355 -3.99 -7.49 -33.03
CA ILE A 355 -4.55 -6.80 -31.86
C ILE A 355 -5.61 -7.64 -31.17
N PHE A 356 -5.71 -7.45 -29.86
CA PHE A 356 -6.84 -7.90 -29.07
C PHE A 356 -7.80 -6.72 -28.84
N GLN A 357 -9.05 -6.87 -29.28
CA GLN A 357 -10.07 -5.84 -29.16
C GLN A 357 -11.05 -6.20 -28.03
N PRO A 358 -11.11 -5.41 -26.93
CA PRO A 358 -12.02 -5.70 -25.84
C PRO A 358 -13.48 -5.54 -26.26
N LEU A 359 -14.28 -6.58 -26.00
CA LEU A 359 -15.66 -6.70 -26.44
C LEU A 359 -16.38 -7.71 -25.57
N ILE A 360 -17.61 -7.38 -25.18
CA ILE A 360 -18.56 -8.30 -24.55
C ILE A 360 -19.96 -7.99 -25.08
N TYR A 361 -20.84 -8.98 -25.00
CA TYR A 361 -22.27 -8.86 -25.25
C TYR A 361 -23.05 -9.04 -23.94
N LYS A 362 -24.35 -8.70 -23.93
CA LYS A 362 -25.19 -8.83 -22.72
C LYS A 362 -25.30 -10.27 -22.21
N ASP A 363 -25.24 -11.21 -23.14
CA ASP A 363 -25.29 -12.66 -22.97
C ASP A 363 -23.90 -13.30 -22.80
N THR A 364 -22.82 -12.51 -22.85
CA THR A 364 -21.49 -13.03 -22.53
C THR A 364 -21.39 -13.29 -21.03
N ILE A 365 -20.79 -14.43 -20.65
CA ILE A 365 -20.58 -14.81 -19.25
C ILE A 365 -19.75 -13.80 -18.44
N TYR A 366 -18.99 -12.94 -19.14
CA TYR A 366 -18.16 -11.88 -18.56
C TYR A 366 -18.94 -10.57 -18.47
N LYS A 367 -19.02 -10.01 -17.26
CA LYS A 367 -19.74 -8.75 -17.00
C LYS A 367 -18.96 -7.49 -17.41
N HIS A 368 -17.64 -7.57 -17.51
CA HIS A 368 -16.76 -6.43 -17.80
C HIS A 368 -15.73 -6.80 -18.87
N THR A 369 -15.37 -5.82 -19.70
CA THR A 369 -14.33 -6.00 -20.72
C THR A 369 -12.94 -6.03 -20.10
N LEU A 370 -12.70 -5.26 -19.04
CA LEU A 370 -11.44 -5.22 -18.30
C LEU A 370 -11.71 -5.40 -16.81
N SER A 371 -10.85 -6.19 -16.17
CA SER A 371 -10.71 -6.27 -14.72
C SER A 371 -9.24 -6.09 -14.33
N LEU A 372 -8.98 -5.37 -13.24
CA LEU A 372 -7.65 -5.25 -12.64
C LEU A 372 -7.38 -6.47 -11.75
N ILE A 373 -6.28 -7.19 -11.98
CA ILE A 373 -5.83 -8.24 -11.07
C ILE A 373 -5.07 -7.55 -9.94
N THR A 374 -5.62 -7.57 -8.74
CA THR A 374 -5.07 -6.86 -7.58
C THR A 374 -4.14 -7.74 -6.75
N LYS A 375 -4.32 -9.06 -6.81
CA LYS A 375 -3.48 -10.04 -6.10
C LYS A 375 -3.55 -11.40 -6.80
N ILE A 376 -2.43 -12.12 -6.75
CA ILE A 376 -2.33 -13.53 -7.10
C ILE A 376 -2.10 -14.30 -5.78
N LYS A 377 -2.97 -15.25 -5.47
CA LYS A 377 -2.85 -16.09 -4.28
C LYS A 377 -1.81 -17.21 -4.50
N PRO A 378 -1.24 -17.80 -3.43
CA PRO A 378 -0.25 -18.87 -3.56
C PRO A 378 -0.74 -20.13 -4.31
N ASP A 379 -2.05 -20.35 -4.38
CA ASP A 379 -2.71 -21.45 -5.09
C ASP A 379 -3.01 -21.14 -6.57
N GLY A 380 -2.59 -19.97 -7.06
CA GLY A 380 -2.81 -19.53 -8.44
C GLY A 380 -4.14 -18.80 -8.67
N GLU A 381 -4.97 -18.62 -7.64
CA GLU A 381 -6.23 -17.87 -7.75
C GLU A 381 -5.97 -16.36 -7.90
N LEU A 382 -6.67 -15.73 -8.84
CA LEU A 382 -6.64 -14.30 -9.09
C LEU A 382 -7.73 -13.58 -8.29
N VAL A 383 -7.33 -12.58 -7.51
CA VAL A 383 -8.24 -11.60 -6.93
C VAL A 383 -8.35 -10.44 -7.92
N THR A 384 -9.57 -10.17 -8.38
CA THR A 384 -9.82 -9.15 -9.41
C THR A 384 -10.76 -8.06 -8.91
N GLN A 385 -10.48 -6.83 -9.34
CA GLN A 385 -11.39 -5.69 -9.24
C GLN A 385 -12.00 -5.42 -10.62
N SER A 386 -13.33 -5.49 -10.73
CA SER A 386 -14.04 -5.32 -12.00
C SER A 386 -14.78 -3.98 -12.12
N GLU A 387 -15.03 -3.30 -11.00
CA GLU A 387 -15.60 -1.95 -10.97
C GLU A 387 -14.58 -0.93 -10.47
N ARG A 388 -14.61 0.27 -11.07
CA ARG A 388 -13.87 1.45 -10.57
C ARG A 388 -14.56 2.00 -9.32
N ILE A 389 -13.80 2.61 -8.42
CA ILE A 389 -14.36 3.28 -7.25
C ILE A 389 -15.34 4.39 -7.70
N LYS A 390 -16.52 4.45 -7.08
CA LYS A 390 -17.50 5.51 -7.27
C LYS A 390 -17.32 6.53 -6.14
N VAL A 391 -17.35 7.82 -6.48
CA VAL A 391 -17.23 8.95 -5.54
C VAL A 391 -18.52 9.73 -5.53
#